data_AF-A0A7W2ART9-F1
#
_entry.id   AF-A0A7W2ART9-F1
#
_cell.length_a   1.000
_cell.length_b   1.000
_cell.length_c   1.000
_cell.angle_alpha   90.00
_cell.angle_beta   90.00
_cell.angle_gamma   90.00
#
_symmetry.space_group_name_H-M   'P 1'
#
loop_
_entity.id
_entity.type
_entity.pdbx_description
1 polymer ?
#
loop_
_entity_poly.entity_id
_entity_poly.type
_entity_poly.pdbx_seq_one_letter_code
_entity_poly.pdbx_strand_id
1 'polypeptide(L)'
;MNKVEPLSPEFHEILEIALGFPPLALKHFVKCNRLEEVEKRLDEFERQLSYKVSFIYSGIRCGGHVEDLVENSVWLWEKYYIEDEPFKVGFLVGSVVKYFDIKPYDFAELEKVKQLKLKTIEETCS
;
A
#
# COMPACT_ATOMS: atom_id res chain seq x y z
N MET A 1 14.68 25.14 -13.95
CA MET A 1 13.98 24.05 -13.23
C MET A 1 12.78 24.66 -12.56
N ASN A 2 11.58 24.16 -12.84
CA ASN A 2 10.40 24.56 -12.07
C ASN A 2 10.60 24.10 -10.63
N LYS A 3 10.28 24.97 -9.66
CA LYS A 3 10.31 24.59 -8.25
C LYS A 3 9.16 23.61 -8.01
N VAL A 4 9.44 22.50 -7.33
CA VAL A 4 8.42 21.58 -6.85
C VAL A 4 7.93 22.12 -5.52
N GLU A 5 6.61 22.32 -5.40
CA GLU A 5 6.01 22.84 -4.17
C GLU A 5 6.11 21.79 -3.05
N PRO A 6 6.56 22.15 -1.83
CA PRO A 6 6.62 21.21 -0.72
C PRO A 6 5.26 20.55 -0.45
N LEU A 7 5.29 19.25 -0.16
CA LEU A 7 4.09 18.43 0.12
C LEU A 7 3.10 18.29 -1.05
N SER A 8 3.44 18.77 -2.25
CA SER A 8 2.62 18.48 -3.43
C SER A 8 2.67 16.99 -3.79
N PRO A 9 1.70 16.47 -4.54
CA PRO A 9 1.75 15.09 -5.04
C PRO A 9 3.07 14.79 -5.80
N GLU A 10 3.57 15.74 -6.58
CA GLU A 10 4.84 15.64 -7.30
C GLU A 10 6.06 15.64 -6.36
N PHE A 11 5.99 16.39 -5.25
CA PHE A 11 7.02 16.34 -4.19
C PHE A 11 7.10 14.95 -3.58
N HIS A 12 5.94 14.37 -3.22
CA HIS A 12 5.86 13.02 -2.68
C HIS A 12 6.36 11.97 -3.67
N GLU A 13 6.00 12.10 -4.95
CA GLU A 13 6.48 11.19 -5.99
C GLU A 13 8.01 11.15 -6.06
N ILE A 14 8.65 12.32 -6.10
CA ILE A 14 10.13 12.41 -6.14
C ILE A 14 10.76 11.91 -4.84
N LEU A 15 10.24 12.34 -3.69
CA LEU A 15 10.79 11.99 -2.38
C LEU A 15 10.68 10.49 -2.11
N GLU A 16 9.52 9.90 -2.34
CA GLU A 16 9.26 8.49 -2.00
C GLU A 16 9.98 7.53 -2.93
N ILE A 17 10.18 7.89 -4.21
CA ILE A 17 11.10 7.15 -5.09
C ILE A 17 12.53 7.18 -4.52
N ALA A 18 13.00 8.36 -4.09
CA ALA A 18 14.35 8.49 -3.52
C ALA A 18 14.52 7.74 -2.19
N LEU A 19 13.46 7.66 -1.38
CA LEU A 19 13.42 6.88 -0.14
C LEU A 19 13.30 5.37 -0.38
N GLY A 20 13.02 4.94 -1.61
CA GLY A 20 12.97 3.53 -1.99
C GLY A 20 11.65 2.84 -1.64
N PHE A 21 10.53 3.53 -1.85
CA PHE A 21 9.21 2.89 -1.78
C PHE A 21 8.85 2.15 -3.08
N PRO A 22 7.99 1.11 -3.00
CA PRO A 22 7.49 0.43 -4.19
C PRO A 22 6.75 1.40 -5.13
N PRO A 23 7.02 1.39 -6.45
CA PRO A 23 6.39 2.33 -7.38
C PRO A 23 4.85 2.27 -7.42
N LEU A 24 4.25 1.09 -7.26
CA LEU A 24 2.78 0.96 -7.25
C LEU A 24 2.16 1.45 -5.94
N ALA A 25 2.81 1.19 -4.80
CA ALA A 25 2.42 1.78 -3.52
C ALA A 25 2.43 3.32 -3.59
N LEU A 26 3.46 3.90 -4.21
CA LEU A 26 3.55 5.34 -4.43
C LEU A 26 2.43 5.87 -5.32
N LYS A 27 2.16 5.22 -6.45
CA LYS A 27 1.04 5.62 -7.34
C LYS A 27 -0.30 5.65 -6.58
N HIS A 28 -0.53 4.66 -5.72
CA HIS A 28 -1.71 4.63 -4.88
C HIS A 28 -1.73 5.78 -3.87
N PHE A 29 -0.61 6.06 -3.18
CA PHE A 29 -0.48 7.19 -2.25
C PHE A 29 -0.76 8.54 -2.93
N VAL A 30 -0.12 8.80 -4.08
CA VAL A 30 -0.30 10.03 -4.87
C VAL A 30 -1.75 10.19 -5.32
N LYS A 31 -2.41 9.09 -5.72
CA LYS A 31 -3.83 9.10 -6.07
C LYS A 31 -4.70 9.48 -4.88
N CYS A 32 -4.47 8.87 -3.71
CA CYS A 32 -5.21 9.20 -2.48
C CYS A 32 -5.02 10.66 -2.08
N ASN A 33 -3.77 11.13 -2.04
CA ASN A 33 -3.43 12.51 -1.69
C ASN A 33 -4.10 13.50 -2.67
N ARG A 34 -4.06 13.21 -3.99
CA ARG A 34 -4.73 14.05 -4.99
C ARG A 34 -6.25 14.11 -4.77
N LEU A 35 -6.90 12.98 -4.51
CA LEU A 35 -8.35 12.92 -4.26
C LEU A 35 -8.75 13.72 -3.01
N GLU A 36 -7.98 13.60 -1.93
CA GLU A 36 -8.24 14.24 -0.63
C GLU A 36 -7.87 15.73 -0.63
N GLU A 37 -6.67 16.07 -1.09
CA GLU A 37 -6.08 17.40 -0.89
C GLU A 37 -6.32 18.36 -2.05
N VAL A 38 -6.39 17.85 -3.28
CA VAL A 38 -6.49 18.68 -4.49
C VAL A 38 -7.91 18.68 -5.04
N GLU A 39 -8.45 17.49 -5.32
CA GLU A 39 -9.76 17.33 -5.98
C GLU A 39 -10.94 17.41 -5.00
N LYS A 40 -10.70 17.22 -3.69
CA LYS A 40 -11.72 17.21 -2.63
C LYS A 40 -12.85 16.21 -2.90
N ARG A 41 -12.54 15.06 -3.51
CA ARG A 41 -13.47 13.96 -3.84
C ARG A 41 -13.46 12.91 -2.73
N LEU A 42 -14.06 13.26 -1.59
CA LEU A 42 -13.99 12.47 -0.36
C LEU A 42 -14.58 11.05 -0.53
N ASP A 43 -15.73 10.90 -1.20
CA ASP A 43 -16.34 9.58 -1.40
C ASP A 43 -15.42 8.62 -2.19
N GLU A 44 -14.71 9.15 -3.19
CA GLU A 44 -13.76 8.36 -3.97
C GLU A 44 -12.47 8.08 -3.20
N PHE A 45 -12.01 9.05 -2.40
CA PHE A 45 -10.91 8.86 -1.48
C PHE A 45 -11.22 7.75 -0.46
N GLU A 46 -12.37 7.80 0.20
CA GLU A 46 -12.83 6.76 1.14
C GLU A 46 -12.94 5.41 0.46
N ARG A 47 -13.49 5.39 -0.77
CA ARG A 47 -13.50 4.17 -1.58
C ARG A 47 -12.09 3.66 -1.86
N GLN A 48 -11.13 4.50 -2.24
CA GLN A 48 -9.74 4.07 -2.43
C GLN A 48 -9.12 3.54 -1.13
N LEU A 49 -9.37 4.20 0.00
CA LEU A 49 -8.90 3.74 1.31
C LEU A 49 -9.46 2.35 1.68
N SER A 50 -10.68 2.02 1.24
CA SER A 50 -11.24 0.67 1.46
C SER A 50 -10.39 -0.43 0.82
N TYR A 51 -9.68 -0.15 -0.28
CA TYR A 51 -8.76 -1.08 -0.96
C TYR A 51 -7.34 -1.06 -0.42
N LYS A 52 -7.03 -0.18 0.55
CA LYS A 52 -5.68 -0.03 1.10
C LYS A 52 -5.24 -1.29 1.85
N VAL A 53 -4.02 -1.71 1.56
CA VAL A 53 -3.21 -2.66 2.35
C VAL A 53 -1.92 -1.97 2.80
N SER A 54 -1.39 -2.37 3.94
CA SER A 54 -0.13 -1.86 4.50
C SER A 54 0.94 -2.94 4.43
N PHE A 55 2.15 -2.57 4.08
CA PHE A 55 3.33 -3.41 4.08
C PHE A 55 4.26 -2.96 5.21
N ILE A 56 4.84 -3.92 5.94
CA ILE A 56 5.86 -3.68 6.97
C ILE A 56 6.99 -4.67 6.73
N TYR A 57 8.18 -4.16 6.42
CA TYR A 57 9.35 -4.99 6.10
C TYR A 57 10.66 -4.18 6.15
N SER A 58 11.70 -4.70 6.81
CA SER A 58 13.04 -4.08 6.83
C SER A 58 13.03 -2.59 7.21
N GLY A 59 12.20 -2.21 8.20
CA GLY A 59 12.02 -0.83 8.65
C GLY A 59 11.14 0.04 7.74
N ILE A 60 10.71 -0.46 6.59
CA ILE A 60 9.80 0.23 5.66
C ILE A 60 8.36 -0.02 6.12
N ARG A 61 7.57 1.05 6.14
CA ARG A 61 6.11 0.99 6.29
C ARG A 61 5.47 1.83 5.20
N CYS A 62 4.74 1.18 4.29
CA CYS A 62 4.04 1.85 3.20
C CYS A 62 2.64 1.26 2.98
N GLY A 63 1.79 2.00 2.27
CA GLY A 63 0.46 1.54 1.88
C GLY A 63 0.35 1.42 0.37
N GLY A 64 -0.33 0.39 -0.11
CA GLY A 64 -0.65 0.21 -1.53
C GLY A 64 -2.08 -0.27 -1.73
N HIS A 65 -2.43 -0.52 -2.99
CA HIS A 65 -3.73 -1.07 -3.36
C HIS A 65 -3.69 -2.60 -3.27
N VAL A 66 -4.81 -3.23 -2.86
CA VAL A 66 -4.92 -4.70 -2.73
C VAL A 66 -4.64 -5.45 -4.04
N GLU A 67 -4.97 -4.86 -5.19
CA GLU A 67 -4.67 -5.45 -6.50
C GLU A 67 -3.17 -5.55 -6.79
N ASP A 68 -2.39 -4.62 -6.23
CA ASP A 68 -0.94 -4.53 -6.42
C ASP A 68 -0.16 -5.25 -5.30
N LEU A 69 -0.86 -6.04 -4.47
CA LEU A 69 -0.30 -6.67 -3.27
C LEU A 69 0.90 -7.56 -3.61
N VAL A 70 0.79 -8.39 -4.65
CA VAL A 70 1.87 -9.31 -5.04
C VAL A 70 3.07 -8.53 -5.58
N GLU A 71 2.86 -7.59 -6.49
CA GLU A 71 3.93 -6.83 -7.14
C GLU A 71 4.70 -5.96 -6.15
N ASN A 72 4.00 -5.27 -5.24
CA ASN A 72 4.65 -4.50 -4.18
C ASN A 72 5.45 -5.41 -3.22
N SER A 73 4.94 -6.61 -2.91
CA SER A 73 5.65 -7.56 -2.04
C SER A 73 6.93 -8.06 -2.69
N VAL A 74 6.86 -8.48 -3.96
CA VAL A 74 8.03 -8.92 -4.74
C VAL A 74 9.08 -7.81 -4.81
N TRP A 75 8.66 -6.59 -5.12
CA TRP A 75 9.58 -5.45 -5.19
C TRP A 75 10.32 -5.22 -3.88
N LEU A 76 9.61 -5.28 -2.74
CA LEU A 76 10.22 -5.13 -1.41
C LEU A 76 11.22 -6.24 -1.11
N TRP A 77 10.88 -7.49 -1.42
CA TRP A 77 11.80 -8.60 -1.24
C TRP A 77 13.03 -8.48 -2.13
N GLU A 78 12.89 -8.17 -3.42
CA GLU A 78 14.02 -8.00 -4.32
C GLU A 78 14.96 -6.85 -3.90
N LYS A 79 14.39 -5.76 -3.38
CA LYS A 79 15.14 -4.56 -3.02
C LYS A 79 15.83 -4.67 -1.65
N TYR A 80 15.17 -5.31 -0.69
CA TYR A 80 15.56 -5.28 0.73
C TYR A 80 15.55 -6.69 1.35
N TYR A 81 15.83 -7.74 0.57
CA TYR A 81 15.86 -9.10 1.09
C TYR A 81 16.80 -9.19 2.31
N ILE A 82 16.26 -9.60 3.44
CA ILE A 82 17.00 -9.91 4.66
C ILE A 82 16.48 -11.26 5.13
N GLU A 83 17.38 -12.21 5.32
CA GLU A 83 17.04 -13.53 5.85
C GLU A 83 16.39 -13.39 7.23
N ASP A 84 15.33 -14.16 7.46
CA ASP A 84 14.55 -14.19 8.71
C ASP A 84 13.84 -12.87 9.10
N GLU A 85 13.90 -11.82 8.28
CA GLU A 85 13.15 -10.58 8.54
C GLU A 85 11.64 -10.80 8.30
N PRO A 86 10.77 -10.47 9.27
CA PRO A 86 9.34 -10.66 9.11
C PRO A 86 8.76 -9.67 8.11
N PHE A 87 8.21 -10.18 7.01
CA PHE A 87 7.38 -9.41 6.09
C PHE A 87 5.92 -9.50 6.51
N LYS A 88 5.29 -8.35 6.79
CA LYS A 88 3.89 -8.28 7.22
C LYS A 88 3.04 -7.51 6.23
N VAL A 89 1.87 -8.05 5.93
CA VAL A 89 0.79 -7.32 5.25
C VAL A 89 -0.32 -7.06 6.27
N GLY A 90 -0.89 -5.85 6.29
CA GLY A 90 -1.99 -5.53 7.19
C GLY A 90 -3.08 -4.68 6.57
N PHE A 91 -4.31 -4.87 7.06
CA PHE A 91 -5.47 -4.09 6.67
C PHE A 91 -6.56 -4.15 7.74
N LEU A 92 -7.51 -3.22 7.65
CA LEU A 92 -8.68 -3.18 8.52
C LEU A 92 -9.64 -4.34 8.21
N VAL A 93 -10.08 -5.01 9.26
CA VAL A 93 -11.20 -5.97 9.28
C VAL A 93 -12.18 -5.48 10.35
N GLY A 94 -13.28 -4.85 9.91
CA GLY A 94 -14.12 -4.04 10.79
C GLY A 94 -13.32 -2.87 11.36
N SER A 95 -13.25 -2.74 12.69
CA SER A 95 -12.52 -1.70 13.40
C SER A 95 -11.09 -2.09 13.82
N VAL A 96 -10.63 -3.31 13.50
CA VAL A 96 -9.35 -3.83 13.95
C VAL A 96 -8.39 -3.99 12.78
N VAL A 97 -7.15 -3.51 12.93
CA VAL A 97 -6.08 -3.81 11.97
C VAL A 97 -5.58 -5.23 12.23
N LYS A 98 -5.69 -6.09 11.21
CA LYS A 98 -5.06 -7.42 11.22
C LYS A 98 -3.75 -7.37 10.45
N TYR A 99 -2.77 -8.14 10.92
CA TYR A 99 -1.48 -8.34 10.26
C TYR A 99 -1.29 -9.82 9.96
N PHE A 100 -0.73 -10.10 8.80
CA PHE A 100 -0.41 -11.42 8.28
C PHE A 100 1.09 -11.47 8.04
N ASP A 101 1.76 -12.39 8.71
CA ASP A 101 3.18 -12.67 8.47
C ASP A 101 3.28 -13.58 7.25
N ILE A 102 3.96 -13.12 6.20
CA ILE A 102 4.03 -13.82 4.91
C ILE A 102 5.50 -14.09 4.61
N LYS A 103 5.83 -15.35 4.35
CA LYS A 103 7.19 -15.73 3.95
C LYS A 103 7.52 -15.14 2.57
N PRO A 104 8.79 -14.75 2.33
CA PRO A 104 9.20 -14.31 1.01
C PRO A 104 8.78 -15.30 -0.08
N TYR A 105 8.15 -14.78 -1.13
CA TYR A 105 7.66 -15.53 -2.29
C TYR A 105 6.59 -16.60 -2.00
N ASP A 106 5.93 -16.56 -0.84
CA ASP A 106 4.73 -17.36 -0.59
C ASP A 106 3.51 -16.74 -1.30
N PHE A 107 3.46 -16.93 -2.63
CA PHE A 107 2.40 -16.40 -3.48
C PHE A 107 1.02 -16.96 -3.14
N ALA A 108 0.96 -18.19 -2.62
CA ALA A 108 -0.29 -18.80 -2.21
C ALA A 108 -0.87 -18.07 -0.99
N GLU A 109 -0.03 -17.72 -0.02
CA GLU A 109 -0.46 -16.95 1.14
C GLU A 109 -0.80 -15.49 0.77
N LEU A 110 -0.01 -14.85 -0.12
CA LEU A 110 -0.36 -13.53 -0.66
C LEU A 110 -1.75 -13.53 -1.31
N GLU A 111 -2.06 -14.53 -2.13
CA GLU A 111 -3.36 -14.64 -2.80
C GLU A 111 -4.50 -14.84 -1.79
N LYS A 112 -4.31 -15.69 -0.76
CA LYS A 112 -5.31 -15.83 0.32
C LYS A 112 -5.57 -14.50 1.04
N VAL A 113 -4.51 -13.76 1.35
CA VAL A 113 -4.58 -12.45 2.02
C VAL A 113 -5.28 -11.42 1.12
N LYS A 114 -4.99 -11.44 -0.20
CA LYS A 114 -5.69 -10.63 -1.21
C LYS A 114 -7.19 -10.92 -1.23
N GLN A 115 -7.57 -12.20 -1.35
CA GLN A 115 -8.98 -12.61 -1.40
C GLN A 115 -9.72 -12.27 -0.10
N LEU A 116 -9.09 -12.44 1.06
CA LEU A 116 -9.66 -12.04 2.34
C LEU A 116 -9.93 -10.54 2.41
N LYS A 117 -9.00 -9.71 1.91
CA LYS A 117 -9.19 -8.26 1.85
C LYS A 117 -10.35 -7.90 0.94
N LEU A 118 -10.42 -8.48 -0.27
CA LEU A 118 -11.51 -8.22 -1.22
C LEU A 118 -12.88 -8.59 -0.64
N LYS A 119 -13.00 -9.76 0.01
CA LYS A 119 -14.22 -10.18 0.72
C LYS A 119 -14.63 -9.19 1.81
N THR A 120 -13.67 -8.65 2.56
CA THR A 120 -13.93 -7.65 3.61
C THR A 120 -14.52 -6.36 3.03
N ILE A 121 -14.11 -5.97 1.82
CA ILE A 121 -14.64 -4.79 1.13
C ILE A 121 -16.10 -5.05 0.72
N GLU A 122 -16.38 -6.21 0.13
CA GLU A 122 -17.74 -6.61 -0.26
C GLU A 122 -18.71 -6.60 0.93
N GLU A 123 -18.29 -7.12 2.09
CA GLU A 123 -19.09 -7.18 3.31
C GLU A 123 -19.32 -5.80 3.95
N THR A 124 -18.43 -4.82 3.69
CA THR A 124 -18.53 -3.46 4.25
C THR A 124 -19.30 -2.50 3.33
N CYS A 125 -19.34 -2.78 2.02
CA CYS A 125 -20.03 -1.97 1.00
C CYS A 125 -21.42 -2.49 0.61
N SER A 126 -21.87 -3.61 1.19
CA SER A 126 -23.23 -4.17 1.04
C SER A 126 -24.17 -3.63 2.11
#